data_AF-A0A0E0Q708-F1
#
_entry.id   AF-A0A0E0Q708-F1
#
_cell.length_a   1.000
_cell.length_b   1.000
_cell.length_c   1.000
_cell.angle_alpha   90.00
_cell.angle_beta   90.00
_cell.angle_gamma   90.00
#
_symmetry.space_group_name_H-M   'P 1'
#
loop_
_entity.id
_entity.type
_entity.pdbx_description
1 polymer ?
#
loop_
_entity_poly.entity_id
_entity_poly.type
_entity_poly.pdbx_seq_one_letter_code
_entity_poly.pdbx_strand_id
1 'polypeptide(L)'
;MYVVNYSGLQRKETWVIWFLFFFWLPFFCVYICNFVMNLFPLLPEAFKGNKQIGVIGWGSQGPAQAQNLRDSIAQVKSDVVVKSFDEACAAGFTEESGTLGDIWETVSGSDLMLLLISDTA
;
A
#
# COMPACT_ATOMS: atom_id res chain seq x y z
N MET A 1 17.65 -3.81 6.63
CA MET A 1 18.33 -4.82 5.79
C MET A 1 18.80 -5.94 6.71
N TYR A 2 18.10 -7.06 6.73
CA TYR A 2 18.49 -8.19 7.59
C TYR A 2 19.64 -8.94 6.94
N VAL A 3 20.84 -8.85 7.52
CA VAL A 3 21.99 -9.66 7.09
C VAL A 3 21.90 -10.98 7.85
N VAL A 4 21.48 -12.03 7.15
CA VAL A 4 21.50 -13.39 7.71
C VAL A 4 22.96 -13.83 7.79
N ASN A 5 23.44 -14.12 8.99
CA ASN A 5 24.81 -14.55 9.22
C ASN A 5 24.93 -16.07 9.05
N TYR A 6 25.63 -16.51 8.01
CA TYR A 6 25.78 -17.92 7.63
C TYR A 6 27.08 -18.57 8.15
N SER A 7 27.85 -17.90 9.01
CA SER A 7 29.20 -18.33 9.40
C SER A 7 29.27 -19.66 10.19
N GLY A 8 28.13 -20.21 10.64
CA GLY A 8 28.06 -21.46 11.41
C GLY A 8 27.37 -22.63 10.70
N LEU A 9 26.93 -22.47 9.44
CA LEU A 9 26.06 -23.44 8.79
C LEU A 9 26.86 -24.61 8.17
N GLN A 10 26.52 -25.84 8.53
CA GLN A 10 27.17 -27.03 7.98
C GLN A 10 26.84 -27.16 6.48
N ARG A 11 27.79 -27.61 5.64
CA ARG A 11 27.64 -27.75 4.17
C ARG A 11 26.38 -28.54 3.74
N LYS A 12 25.82 -29.38 4.61
CA LYS A 12 24.61 -30.19 4.33
C LYS A 12 23.32 -29.38 4.48
N GLU A 13 23.32 -28.37 5.34
CA GLU A 13 22.18 -27.49 5.62
C GLU A 13 22.08 -26.35 4.61
N THR A 14 23.20 -25.91 4.05
CA THR A 14 23.22 -24.83 3.04
C THR A 14 22.47 -25.23 1.77
N TRP A 15 22.55 -26.49 1.32
CA TRP A 15 21.79 -26.95 0.16
C TRP A 15 20.28 -26.90 0.36
N VAL A 16 19.80 -27.22 1.57
CA VAL A 16 18.37 -27.13 1.90
C VAL A 16 17.93 -25.68 1.90
N ILE A 17 18.74 -24.76 2.44
CA ILE A 17 18.46 -23.32 2.38
C ILE A 17 18.43 -22.83 0.92
N TRP A 18 19.43 -23.17 0.11
CA TRP A 18 19.45 -22.77 -1.30
C TRP A 18 18.29 -23.38 -2.10
N PHE A 19 17.90 -24.61 -1.80
CA PHE A 19 16.72 -25.25 -2.38
C PHE A 19 15.42 -24.54 -1.97
N LEU A 20 15.23 -24.22 -0.69
CA LEU A 20 14.05 -23.46 -0.26
C LEU A 20 14.05 -22.04 -0.84
N PHE A 21 15.20 -21.38 -0.91
CA PHE A 21 15.29 -20.00 -1.36
C PHE A 21 15.14 -19.85 -2.88
N PHE A 22 15.74 -20.73 -3.68
CA PHE A 22 15.66 -20.65 -5.14
C PHE A 22 14.49 -21.43 -5.73
N PHE A 23 14.06 -22.51 -5.07
CA PHE A 23 13.03 -23.40 -5.61
C PHE A 23 11.66 -23.22 -4.96
N TRP A 24 11.57 -22.75 -3.71
CA TRP A 24 10.28 -22.65 -3.00
C TRP A 24 9.82 -21.21 -2.80
N LEU A 25 10.73 -20.29 -2.46
CA LEU A 25 10.42 -18.88 -2.25
C LEU A 25 9.74 -18.20 -3.46
N PRO A 26 10.13 -18.46 -4.72
CA PRO A 26 9.44 -17.84 -5.87
C PRO A 26 7.97 -18.29 -5.96
N PHE A 27 7.70 -19.57 -5.75
CA PHE A 27 6.32 -20.10 -5.77
C PHE A 27 5.50 -19.58 -4.60
N PHE A 28 6.11 -19.47 -3.42
CA PHE A 28 5.44 -18.91 -2.25
C PHE A 28 5.11 -17.43 -2.45
N CYS A 29 6.01 -16.65 -3.06
CA CYS A 29 5.78 -15.25 -3.39
C CYS A 29 4.64 -15.10 -4.42
N VAL A 30 4.65 -15.91 -5.49
CA VAL A 30 3.56 -15.94 -6.49
C VAL A 30 2.24 -16.35 -5.85
N TYR A 31 2.25 -17.33 -4.95
CA TYR A 31 1.07 -17.77 -4.23
C TYR A 31 0.46 -16.63 -3.39
N ILE A 32 1.29 -15.90 -2.62
CA ILE A 32 0.83 -14.74 -1.84
C ILE A 32 0.28 -13.65 -2.77
N CYS A 33 1.00 -13.30 -3.83
CA CYS A 33 0.54 -12.28 -4.78
C CYS A 33 -0.81 -12.66 -5.39
N ASN A 34 -0.97 -13.89 -5.88
CA ASN A 34 -2.23 -14.35 -6.44
C ASN A 34 -3.35 -14.38 -5.40
N PHE A 35 -3.06 -14.82 -4.17
CA PHE A 35 -4.01 -14.80 -3.07
C PHE A 35 -4.50 -13.38 -2.79
N VAL A 36 -3.59 -12.41 -2.68
CA VAL A 36 -3.92 -11.00 -2.43
C VAL A 36 -4.73 -10.41 -3.57
N MET A 37 -4.37 -10.68 -4.84
CA MET A 37 -5.13 -10.19 -5.99
C MET A 37 -6.56 -10.74 -6.04
N ASN A 38 -6.78 -11.98 -5.58
CA ASN A 38 -8.11 -12.57 -5.48
C ASN A 38 -9.00 -11.90 -4.40
N LEU A 39 -8.43 -11.10 -3.49
CA LEU A 39 -9.16 -10.34 -2.49
C LEU A 39 -9.61 -8.96 -2.99
N PHE A 40 -9.09 -8.47 -4.12
CA PHE A 40 -9.48 -7.15 -4.66
C PHE A 40 -11.00 -7.02 -4.87
N PRO A 41 -11.73 -8.02 -5.40
CA PRO A 41 -13.18 -7.95 -5.53
C PRO A 41 -13.94 -7.72 -4.21
N LEU A 42 -13.32 -7.95 -3.04
CA LEU A 42 -13.92 -7.73 -1.72
C LEU A 42 -13.70 -6.29 -1.21
N LEU A 43 -12.87 -5.48 -1.88
CA LEU A 43 -12.61 -4.10 -1.46
C LEU A 43 -13.88 -3.22 -1.36
N PRO A 44 -14.87 -3.31 -2.27
CA PRO A 44 -16.12 -2.54 -2.11
C PRO A 44 -16.88 -2.89 -0.83
N GLU A 45 -16.84 -4.15 -0.41
CA GLU A 45 -17.44 -4.58 0.84
C GLU A 45 -16.63 -4.10 2.05
N ALA A 46 -15.30 -4.17 1.97
CA ALA A 46 -14.41 -3.69 3.02
C ALA A 46 -14.52 -2.17 3.27
N PHE A 47 -14.75 -1.39 2.22
CA PHE A 47 -14.94 0.07 2.31
C PHE A 47 -16.41 0.50 2.42
N LYS A 48 -17.32 -0.44 2.71
CA LYS A 48 -18.75 -0.12 2.83
C LYS A 48 -18.98 0.89 3.95
N GLY A 49 -19.47 2.07 3.56
CA GLY A 49 -19.74 3.17 4.48
C GLY A 49 -18.67 4.26 4.48
N ASN A 50 -17.50 4.00 3.90
CA ASN A 50 -16.50 5.03 3.63
C ASN A 50 -16.79 5.65 2.27
N LYS A 51 -16.79 6.98 2.20
CA LYS A 51 -16.89 7.77 0.97
C LYS A 51 -15.56 8.42 0.63
N GLN A 52 -14.76 8.73 1.64
CA GLN A 52 -13.47 9.37 1.45
C GLN A 52 -12.38 8.74 2.34
N ILE A 53 -11.22 8.50 1.74
CA ILE A 53 -9.99 8.12 2.44
C ILE A 53 -8.99 9.27 2.31
N GLY A 54 -8.57 9.82 3.45
CA GLY A 54 -7.57 10.86 3.50
C GLY A 54 -6.18 10.26 3.68
N VAL A 55 -5.21 10.68 2.87
CA VAL A 55 -3.80 10.31 3.02
C VAL A 55 -3.01 11.52 3.49
N ILE A 56 -2.39 11.42 4.67
CA ILE A 56 -1.59 12.49 5.27
C ILE A 56 -0.14 12.09 5.39
N GLY A 57 0.74 12.97 4.92
CA GLY A 57 2.18 12.74 4.86
C GLY A 57 2.59 12.20 3.50
N TRP A 58 3.50 12.93 2.86
CA TRP A 58 4.02 12.63 1.52
C TRP A 58 5.51 12.23 1.55
N GLY A 59 5.92 11.58 2.64
CA GLY A 59 7.28 11.02 2.77
C GLY A 59 7.50 9.80 1.87
N SER A 60 8.39 8.89 2.26
CA SER A 60 8.72 7.71 1.44
C SER A 60 7.54 6.79 1.11
N GLN A 61 6.52 6.71 1.98
CA GLN A 61 5.41 5.77 1.83
C GLN A 61 4.15 6.42 1.23
N GLY A 62 3.93 7.71 1.46
CA GLY A 62 2.75 8.47 1.03
C GLY A 62 2.42 8.32 -0.45
N PRO A 63 3.35 8.66 -1.37
CA PRO A 63 3.10 8.63 -2.80
C PRO A 63 2.74 7.23 -3.30
N ALA A 64 3.46 6.20 -2.85
CA ALA A 64 3.25 4.83 -3.30
C ALA A 64 1.92 4.26 -2.78
N GLN A 65 1.61 4.47 -1.50
CA GLN A 65 0.35 3.97 -0.93
C GLN A 65 -0.87 4.69 -1.51
N ALA A 66 -0.82 6.01 -1.66
CA ALA A 66 -1.93 6.78 -2.20
C ALA A 66 -2.25 6.38 -3.65
N GLN A 67 -1.23 6.21 -4.50
CA GLN A 67 -1.40 5.76 -5.88
C GLN A 67 -1.93 4.32 -5.95
N ASN A 68 -1.35 3.39 -5.18
CA ASN A 68 -1.81 2.01 -5.16
C ASN A 68 -3.27 1.90 -4.70
N LEU A 69 -3.67 2.70 -3.70
CA LEU A 69 -5.04 2.72 -3.20
C LEU A 69 -6.00 3.29 -4.23
N ARG A 70 -5.66 4.43 -4.85
CA ARG A 70 -6.44 5.03 -5.95
C ARG A 70 -6.66 4.03 -7.08
N ASP A 71 -5.60 3.36 -7.52
CA ASP A 71 -5.66 2.42 -8.63
C ASP A 71 -6.46 1.16 -8.26
N SER A 72 -6.33 0.68 -7.02
CA SER A 72 -7.11 -0.46 -6.51
C SER A 72 -8.62 -0.14 -6.44
N ILE A 73 -8.98 1.05 -5.98
CA ILE A 73 -10.36 1.53 -5.90
C ILE A 73 -10.95 1.71 -7.31
N ALA A 74 -10.18 2.30 -8.23
CA ALA A 74 -10.57 2.45 -9.62
C ALA A 74 -10.83 1.10 -10.30
N GLN A 75 -10.01 0.08 -10.00
CA GLN A 75 -10.19 -1.28 -10.53
C GLN A 75 -11.50 -1.92 -10.09
N VAL A 76 -11.97 -1.65 -8.85
CA VAL A 76 -13.21 -2.21 -8.31
C VAL A 76 -14.43 -1.30 -8.50
N LYS A 77 -14.25 -0.14 -9.16
CA LYS A 77 -15.30 0.86 -9.41
C LYS A 77 -16.07 1.27 -8.15
N SER A 78 -15.35 1.37 -7.03
CA SER A 78 -15.94 1.88 -5.79
C SER A 78 -16.00 3.41 -5.84
N ASP A 79 -17.02 3.99 -5.22
CA ASP A 79 -17.24 5.45 -5.18
C ASP A 79 -16.32 6.19 -4.18
N VAL A 80 -15.39 5.45 -3.56
CA VAL A 80 -14.47 5.98 -2.55
C VAL A 80 -13.47 6.92 -3.21
N VAL A 81 -13.30 8.13 -2.66
CA VAL A 81 -12.31 9.09 -3.14
C VAL A 81 -11.08 9.06 -2.24
N VAL A 82 -9.89 8.97 -2.84
CA VAL A 82 -8.62 9.14 -2.13
C VAL A 82 -8.18 10.59 -2.25
N LYS A 83 -8.07 11.29 -1.11
CA LYS A 83 -7.70 12.71 -1.06
C LYS A 83 -6.35 12.91 -0.37
N SER A 84 -5.49 13.75 -0.95
CA SER A 84 -4.14 14.06 -0.47
C SER A 84 -3.82 15.56 -0.61
N PHE A 85 -2.61 15.97 -0.20
CA PHE A 85 -2.14 17.37 -0.13
C PHE A 85 -1.33 17.78 -1.36
N ASP A 86 -1.03 19.08 -1.48
CA ASP A 86 -0.36 19.72 -2.61
C ASP A 86 0.87 18.99 -3.18
N GLU A 87 1.65 18.32 -2.32
CA GLU A 87 2.81 17.53 -2.71
C GLU A 87 2.45 16.33 -3.62
N ALA A 88 1.18 15.92 -3.60
CA ALA A 88 0.59 14.86 -4.41
C ALA A 88 0.20 15.29 -5.83
N CYS A 89 0.24 16.60 -6.14
CA CYS A 89 -0.14 17.11 -7.45
C CYS A 89 0.67 16.47 -8.59
N ALA A 90 1.98 16.27 -8.37
CA ALA A 90 2.86 15.58 -9.31
C ALA A 90 2.50 14.10 -9.56
N ALA A 91 1.75 13.47 -8.65
CA ALA A 91 1.29 12.07 -8.77
C ALA A 91 -0.12 11.96 -9.39
N GLY A 92 -0.67 13.07 -9.88
CA GLY A 92 -1.97 13.13 -10.55
C GLY A 92 -3.15 13.35 -9.60
N PHE A 93 -2.92 13.81 -8.38
CA PHE A 93 -3.98 14.27 -7.48
C PHE A 93 -4.29 15.74 -7.80
N THR A 94 -5.54 16.08 -8.11
CA THR A 94 -5.91 17.44 -8.53
C THR A 94 -7.14 17.95 -7.79
N GLU A 95 -7.25 19.27 -7.65
CA GLU A 95 -8.45 19.90 -7.09
C GLU A 95 -9.68 19.61 -7.96
N GLU A 96 -9.52 19.60 -9.29
CA GLU A 96 -10.60 19.32 -10.24
C GLU A 96 -11.19 17.91 -10.08
N SER A 97 -10.36 16.94 -9.71
CA SER A 97 -10.82 15.56 -9.43
C SER A 97 -11.31 15.38 -7.99
N GLY A 98 -11.26 16.43 -7.15
CA GLY A 98 -11.59 16.36 -5.73
C GLY A 98 -10.60 15.53 -4.90
N THR A 99 -9.46 15.15 -5.48
CA THR A 99 -8.45 14.29 -4.85
C THR A 99 -7.30 15.08 -4.22
N LEU A 100 -7.28 16.41 -4.40
CA LEU A 100 -6.37 17.34 -3.72
C LEU A 100 -7.15 18.28 -2.80
N GLY A 101 -6.63 18.60 -1.62
CA GLY A 101 -7.16 19.67 -0.77
C GLY A 101 -6.32 19.90 0.49
N ASP A 102 -6.75 20.83 1.36
CA ASP A 102 -5.99 21.18 2.57
C ASP A 102 -6.07 20.11 3.67
N ILE A 103 -5.07 20.08 4.57
CA ILE A 103 -4.93 19.11 5.67
C ILE A 103 -6.18 19.05 6.52
N TRP A 104 -6.67 20.19 6.97
CA TRP A 104 -7.82 20.24 7.85
C TRP A 104 -9.11 19.84 7.16
N GLU A 105 -9.25 20.22 5.88
CA GLU A 105 -10.40 19.84 5.06
C GLU A 105 -10.43 18.32 4.83
N THR A 106 -9.28 17.75 4.47
CA THR A 106 -9.12 16.31 4.24
C THR A 106 -9.35 15.52 5.52
N VAL A 107 -8.86 15.97 6.67
CA VAL A 107 -9.12 15.34 7.97
C VAL A 107 -10.63 15.36 8.29
N SER A 108 -11.28 16.51 8.08
CA SER A 108 -12.70 16.67 8.45
C SER A 108 -13.67 15.88 7.57
N GLY A 109 -13.33 15.67 6.29
CA GLY A 109 -14.18 15.00 5.32
C GLY A 109 -13.91 13.51 5.14
N SER A 110 -12.85 12.97 5.75
CA SER A 110 -12.43 11.58 5.54
C SER A 110 -13.06 10.63 6.56
N ASP A 111 -13.64 9.53 6.06
CA ASP A 111 -14.18 8.45 6.90
C ASP A 111 -13.08 7.50 7.39
N LEU A 112 -11.95 7.48 6.68
CA LEU A 112 -10.74 6.73 7.03
C LEU A 112 -9.52 7.61 6.78
N MET A 113 -8.58 7.64 7.73
CA MET A 113 -7.32 8.36 7.56
C MET A 113 -6.13 7.41 7.55
N LEU A 114 -5.24 7.62 6.58
CA LEU A 114 -3.92 7.03 6.51
C LEU A 114 -2.90 8.09 6.91
N LEU A 115 -2.37 7.95 8.13
CA LEU A 115 -1.35 8.85 8.68
C LEU A 115 0.04 8.29 8.37
N LEU A 116 0.65 8.79 7.31
CA LEU A 116 1.96 8.42 6.76
C LEU A 116 3.00 9.54 6.97
N ILE A 117 2.95 10.15 8.15
CA ILE A 117 3.96 11.11 8.62
C ILE A 117 5.13 10.36 9.28
N SER A 118 6.21 11.08 9.59
CA SER A 118 7.28 10.51 10.40
C SER A 118 6.75 10.13 11.78
N ASP A 119 7.18 8.99 12.32
CA ASP A 119 6.82 8.54 13.69
C ASP A 119 7.15 9.58 14.78
N THR A 120 8.03 10.53 14.48
CA THR A 120 8.48 11.60 15.38
C THR A 120 7.67 12.90 15.28
N ALA A 121 6.65 12.95 14.41
CA ALA A 121 5.86 14.15 14.11
C ALA A 121 4.71 14.39 15.10
#